data_AF-A0A645DU40-F1
#
_entry.id   AF-A0A645DU40-F1
#
_cell.length_a   1.000
_cell.length_b   1.000
_cell.length_c   1.000
_cell.angle_alpha   90.00
_cell.angle_beta   90.00
_cell.angle_gamma   90.00
#
_symmetry.space_group_name_H-M   'P 1'
#
loop_
_entity.id
_entity.type
_entity.pdbx_description
1 polymer ?
#
loop_
_entity_poly.entity_id
_entity_poly.type
_entity_poly.pdbx_seq_one_letter_code
_entity_poly.pdbx_strand_id
1 'polypeptide(L)'
;MKGMLAPVFEEVILGQATVRQTFKVSKIGTIAGCMVTDGKFVRDCSVRLIRDGVVVYEGKLGSLKRFQNDAKEVAAGYECGVTIENFNDIKDGDLIEAYGQEEVEQN
;
A
#
# COMPACT_ATOMS: atom_id res chain seq x y z
N MET A 1 -23.12 -20.30 28.97
CA MET A 1 -23.07 -19.29 27.88
C MET A 1 -22.00 -18.27 28.25
N LYS A 2 -20.76 -18.46 27.77
CA LYS A 2 -19.66 -17.50 27.97
C LYS A 2 -19.59 -16.63 26.70
N GLY A 3 -19.51 -15.32 26.92
CA GLY A 3 -19.76 -14.28 25.93
C GLY A 3 -18.91 -14.44 24.67
N MET A 4 -19.56 -14.23 23.53
CA MET A 4 -18.89 -13.96 22.27
C MET A 4 -18.11 -12.66 22.44
N LEU A 5 -16.79 -12.76 22.67
CA LEU A 5 -15.90 -11.64 22.48
C LEU A 5 -15.86 -11.39 20.97
N ALA A 6 -16.25 -10.18 20.56
CA ALA A 6 -16.08 -9.78 19.17
C ALA A 6 -14.58 -9.83 18.84
N PRO A 7 -14.18 -10.36 17.68
CA PRO A 7 -12.78 -10.38 17.27
C PRO A 7 -12.22 -8.96 17.28
N VAL A 8 -11.05 -8.79 17.90
CA VAL A 8 -10.32 -7.52 17.90
C VAL A 8 -9.45 -7.52 16.65
N PHE A 9 -9.66 -6.55 15.77
CA PHE A 9 -8.83 -6.35 14.60
C PHE A 9 -7.81 -5.27 14.92
N GLU A 10 -6.53 -5.63 14.92
CA GLU A 10 -5.45 -4.66 15.04
C GLU A 10 -4.91 -4.31 13.66
N GLU A 11 -4.52 -3.05 13.51
CA GLU A 11 -3.87 -2.60 12.30
C GLU A 11 -2.39 -3.01 12.34
N VAL A 12 -1.96 -3.69 11.27
CA VAL A 12 -0.58 -4.16 11.13
C VAL A 12 0.05 -3.51 9.90
N ILE A 13 1.25 -2.97 10.07
CA ILE A 13 2.05 -2.48 8.94
C ILE A 13 2.58 -3.70 8.18
N LEU A 14 2.29 -3.74 6.88
CA LEU A 14 2.68 -4.83 5.99
C LEU A 14 4.00 -4.54 5.28
N GLY A 15 4.27 -3.27 4.96
CA GLY A 15 5.51 -2.87 4.30
C GLY A 15 5.55 -1.41 3.90
N GLN A 16 6.71 -0.97 3.43
CA GLN A 16 6.97 0.40 2.99
C GLN A 16 7.65 0.40 1.62
N ALA A 17 7.31 1.39 0.80
CA ALA A 17 7.88 1.59 -0.52
C ALA A 17 8.15 3.07 -0.78
N THR A 18 9.27 3.38 -1.43
CA THR A 18 9.61 4.75 -1.84
C THR A 18 9.29 4.96 -3.31
N VAL A 19 8.57 6.03 -3.62
CA VAL A 19 8.26 6.44 -5.00
C VAL A 19 9.52 6.99 -5.65
N ARG A 20 9.98 6.34 -6.73
CA ARG A 20 11.16 6.75 -7.50
C ARG A 20 10.81 7.55 -8.73
N GLN A 21 9.67 7.24 -9.34
CA GLN A 21 9.22 7.89 -10.56
C GLN A 21 7.70 7.79 -10.67
N THR A 22 7.06 8.80 -11.23
CA THR A 22 5.64 8.79 -11.52
C THR A 22 5.35 8.81 -13.02
N PHE A 23 4.34 8.04 -13.44
CA PHE A 23 3.88 7.94 -14.82
C PHE A 23 2.41 8.33 -14.89
N LYS A 24 2.07 9.30 -15.75
CA LYS A 24 0.68 9.71 -15.98
C LYS A 24 0.11 8.98 -17.17
N VAL A 25 -0.99 8.27 -16.98
CA VAL A 25 -1.71 7.53 -18.03
C VAL A 25 -3.16 7.98 -18.05
N SER A 26 -3.63 8.54 -19.15
CA SER A 26 -4.92 9.27 -19.24
C SER A 26 -6.16 8.51 -18.74
N LYS A 27 -6.16 7.17 -18.81
CA LYS A 27 -7.28 6.31 -18.38
C LYS A 27 -7.10 5.69 -17.00
N ILE A 28 -5.88 5.62 -16.49
CA ILE A 28 -5.53 4.92 -15.25
C ILE A 28 -5.27 5.92 -14.13
N GLY A 29 -4.76 7.11 -14.46
CA GLY A 29 -4.33 8.12 -13.50
C GLY A 29 -2.81 8.15 -13.36
N THR A 30 -2.34 8.44 -12.15
CA THR A 30 -0.91 8.45 -11.81
C THR A 30 -0.48 7.08 -11.29
N ILE A 31 0.46 6.46 -11.99
CA ILE A 31 1.14 5.23 -11.56
C ILE A 31 2.46 5.63 -10.91
N ALA A 32 2.65 5.21 -9.67
CA ALA A 32 3.90 5.40 -8.94
C ALA A 32 4.80 4.17 -9.13
N GLY A 33 5.92 4.35 -9.81
CA GLY A 33 7.02 3.40 -9.83
C GLY A 33 7.79 3.47 -8.51
N CYS A 34 7.69 2.40 -7.73
CA CYS A 34 8.19 2.34 -6.37
C CYS A 34 9.20 1.21 -6.20
N MET A 35 10.12 1.39 -5.25
CA MET A 35 10.94 0.31 -4.71
C MET A 35 10.42 -0.04 -3.32
N VAL A 36 10.08 -1.31 -3.09
CA VAL A 36 9.70 -1.78 -1.76
C VAL A 36 10.95 -1.82 -0.89
N THR A 37 10.98 -1.01 0.16
CA THR A 37 12.13 -0.87 1.06
C THR A 37 12.03 -1.82 2.25
N ASP A 38 10.83 -2.12 2.70
CA ASP A 38 10.59 -3.04 3.82
C ASP A 38 9.28 -3.81 3.68
N GLY A 39 9.21 -4.98 4.30
CA GLY A 39 8.03 -5.84 4.32
C GLY A 39 7.55 -6.26 2.92
N LYS A 40 6.24 -6.11 2.68
CA LYS A 40 5.61 -6.44 1.39
C LYS A 40 4.35 -5.63 1.12
N PHE A 41 4.02 -5.50 -0.15
CA PHE A 41 2.76 -4.96 -0.64
C PHE A 41 1.89 -6.09 -1.15
N VAL A 42 0.62 -6.13 -0.74
CA VAL A 42 -0.36 -7.09 -1.22
C VAL A 42 -1.48 -6.34 -1.94
N ARG A 43 -2.05 -6.95 -2.98
CA ARG A 43 -3.01 -6.26 -3.86
C ARG A 43 -4.20 -5.63 -3.12
N ASP A 44 -4.68 -6.30 -2.09
CA ASP A 44 -5.91 -5.94 -1.38
C ASP A 44 -5.64 -5.23 -0.03
N CYS A 45 -4.48 -4.58 0.13
CA CYS A 45 -4.17 -3.80 1.33
C CYS A 45 -4.70 -2.37 1.28
N SER A 46 -4.72 -1.76 2.46
CA SER A 46 -4.82 -0.31 2.58
C SER A 46 -3.43 0.31 2.49
N VAL A 47 -3.36 1.56 2.08
CA VAL A 47 -2.11 2.31 1.92
C VAL A 47 -2.23 3.74 2.41
N ARG A 48 -1.12 4.27 2.93
CA ARG A 48 -0.97 5.68 3.29
C ARG A 48 0.15 6.29 2.49
N LEU A 49 -0.10 7.46 1.94
CA LEU A 49 0.91 8.27 1.29
C LEU A 49 1.46 9.27 2.31
N ILE A 50 2.76 9.22 2.52
CA ILE A 50 3.50 10.07 3.44
C ILE A 50 4.43 10.96 2.63
N ARG A 51 4.34 12.27 2.83
CA ARG A 51 5.20 13.28 2.21
C ARG A 51 5.76 14.17 3.30
N ASP A 52 7.08 14.31 3.33
CA ASP A 52 7.79 15.12 4.34
C ASP A 52 7.42 14.75 5.79
N GLY A 53 7.14 13.46 6.04
CA GLY A 53 6.77 12.93 7.36
C GLY A 53 5.29 13.14 7.76
N VAL A 54 4.46 13.68 6.87
CA VAL A 54 3.02 13.90 7.11
C VAL A 54 2.20 12.99 6.21
N VAL A 55 1.13 12.41 6.75
CA VAL A 55 0.15 11.65 5.97
C VAL A 55 -0.64 12.60 5.07
N VAL A 56 -0.46 12.47 3.76
CA VAL A 56 -1.15 13.26 2.73
C VAL A 56 -2.48 12.62 2.35
N TYR A 57 -2.51 11.29 2.34
CA TYR A 57 -3.69 10.53 1.93
C TYR A 57 -3.68 9.14 2.55
N GLU A 58 -4.86 8.65 2.89
CA GLU A 58 -5.10 7.27 3.30
C GLU A 58 -6.19 6.68 2.42
N GLY A 59 -6.03 5.44 1.98
CA GLY A 59 -7.00 4.78 1.12
C GLY A 59 -6.63 3.35 0.79
N LYS A 60 -7.23 2.82 -0.27
CA LYS A 60 -6.95 1.45 -0.75
C LYS A 60 -5.93 1.47 -1.87
N LEU A 61 -5.15 0.39 -1.94
CA LEU A 61 -4.30 0.14 -3.09
C LEU A 61 -5.19 -0.11 -4.32
N GLY A 62 -5.06 0.71 -5.36
CA GLY A 62 -5.88 0.59 -6.57
C GLY A 62 -5.37 -0.47 -7.54
N SER A 63 -4.06 -0.57 -7.71
CA SER A 63 -3.44 -1.63 -8.48
C SER A 63 -2.03 -1.91 -8.00
N LEU A 64 -1.62 -3.17 -8.12
CA LEU A 64 -0.27 -3.63 -7.85
C LEU A 64 0.24 -4.37 -9.08
N LYS A 65 1.24 -3.79 -9.74
CA LYS A 65 1.85 -4.38 -10.93
C LYS A 65 3.34 -4.56 -10.74
N ARG A 66 3.88 -5.64 -11.29
CA ARG A 66 5.31 -5.81 -11.49
C ARG A 66 5.58 -5.82 -12.98
N PHE A 67 6.29 -4.80 -13.45
CA PHE A 67 6.40 -4.49 -14.88
C PHE A 67 5.01 -4.30 -15.51
N GLN A 68 4.58 -5.20 -16.39
CA GLN A 68 3.30 -5.11 -17.09
C GLN A 68 2.23 -6.06 -16.53
N ASN A 69 2.59 -6.90 -15.55
CA ASN A 69 1.70 -7.95 -15.03
C ASN A 69 1.15 -7.56 -13.66
N ASP A 70 -0.12 -7.90 -13.41
CA ASP A 70 -0.71 -7.82 -12.07
C ASP A 70 0.01 -8.77 -11.11
N ALA A 71 0.40 -8.24 -9.95
CA ALA A 71 1.04 -9.00 -8.90
C ALA A 71 0.08 -9.19 -7.72
N LYS A 72 0.11 -10.37 -7.10
CA LYS A 72 -0.63 -10.62 -5.85
C LYS A 72 0.09 -9.99 -4.67
N GLU A 73 1.40 -10.14 -4.63
CA GLU A 73 2.27 -9.51 -3.65
C GLU A 73 3.62 -9.12 -4.27
N VAL A 74 4.27 -8.13 -3.67
CA VAL A 74 5.64 -7.71 -3.99
C VAL A 74 6.40 -7.50 -2.68
N ALA A 75 7.50 -8.23 -2.51
CA ALA A 75 8.34 -8.17 -1.32
C ALA A 75 9.41 -7.07 -1.40
N ALA A 76 10.01 -6.75 -0.26
CA ALA A 76 11.15 -5.85 -0.14
C ALA A 76 12.28 -6.21 -1.11
N GLY A 77 12.96 -5.18 -1.63
CA GLY A 77 14.04 -5.29 -2.61
C GLY A 77 13.58 -5.41 -4.06
N TYR A 78 12.27 -5.44 -4.32
CA TYR A 78 11.71 -5.45 -5.67
C TYR A 78 11.00 -4.15 -6.04
N GLU A 79 10.99 -3.86 -7.34
CA GLU A 79 10.25 -2.74 -7.90
C GLU A 79 8.81 -3.14 -8.26
N CYS A 80 7.88 -2.20 -8.03
CA CYS A 80 6.48 -2.32 -8.39
C CYS A 80 5.92 -1.00 -8.92
N GLY A 81 4.88 -1.11 -9.75
CA GLY A 81 4.00 -0.01 -10.11
C GLY A 81 2.75 -0.08 -9.23
N VAL A 82 2.43 1.02 -8.55
CA VAL A 82 1.23 1.12 -7.72
C VAL A 82 0.36 2.30 -8.15
N THR A 83 -0.95 2.13 -7.99
CA THR A 83 -1.91 3.24 -8.01
C THR A 83 -2.68 3.25 -6.71
N ILE A 84 -3.18 4.41 -6.29
CA ILE A 84 -4.00 4.55 -5.09
C ILE A 84 -5.43 4.86 -5.53
N GLU A 85 -6.42 4.17 -4.96
CA GLU A 85 -7.82 4.44 -5.29
C GLU A 85 -8.21 5.88 -4.96
N ASN A 86 -8.88 6.54 -5.92
CA ASN A 86 -9.37 7.91 -5.81
C ASN A 86 -8.30 8.97 -5.54
N PHE A 87 -7.02 8.67 -5.76
CA PHE A 87 -5.91 9.59 -5.50
C PHE A 87 -4.86 9.57 -6.61
N ASN A 88 -4.50 10.76 -7.12
CA ASN A 88 -3.58 10.93 -8.25
C ASN A 88 -2.40 11.86 -7.98
N ASP A 89 -2.38 12.60 -6.86
CA ASP A 89 -1.27 13.51 -6.52
C ASP A 89 -0.11 12.77 -5.83
N ILE A 90 0.40 11.73 -6.50
CA ILE A 90 1.61 11.02 -6.06
C ILE A 90 2.81 11.71 -6.70
N LYS A 91 3.88 11.90 -5.94
CA LYS A 91 5.11 12.57 -6.37
C LYS A 91 6.33 11.72 -6.09
N ASP A 92 7.37 11.96 -6.87
CA ASP A 92 8.69 11.36 -6.67
C ASP A 92 9.22 11.77 -5.28
N GLY A 93 9.72 10.80 -4.53
CA GLY A 93 10.15 10.99 -3.14
C GLY A 93 9.06 10.76 -2.08
N ASP A 94 7.80 10.59 -2.46
CA ASP A 94 6.76 10.17 -1.51
C ASP A 94 7.07 8.76 -0.97
N LEU A 95 6.65 8.49 0.27
CA LEU A 95 6.69 7.17 0.88
C LEU A 95 5.26 6.61 0.92
N ILE A 96 5.11 5.36 0.48
CA ILE A 96 3.84 4.64 0.57
C ILE A 96 4.02 3.56 1.64
N GLU A 97 3.12 3.53 2.60
CA GLU A 97 3.07 2.51 3.64
C GLU A 97 1.84 1.63 3.42
N ALA A 98 2.02 0.32 3.32
CA ALA A 98 0.95 -0.66 3.23
C ALA A 98 0.60 -1.17 4.61
N TYR A 99 -0.70 -1.25 4.91
CA TYR A 99 -1.22 -1.76 6.16
C TYR A 99 -2.46 -2.61 5.94
N GLY A 100 -2.67 -3.55 6.86
CA GLY A 100 -3.78 -4.50 6.86
C GLY A 100 -4.43 -4.59 8.23
N GLN A 101 -5.46 -5.41 8.32
CA GLN A 101 -6.10 -5.77 9.58
C GLN A 101 -5.79 -7.23 9.87
N GLU A 102 -5.25 -7.52 11.05
CA GLU A 102 -5.04 -8.88 11.54
C GLU A 102 -5.96 -9.14 12.74
N GLU A 103 -6.58 -10.32 12.76
CA GLU A 103 -7.41 -10.76 13.87
C GLU A 103 -6.49 -11.24 14.99
N VAL A 104 -6.44 -10.50 16.10
CA VAL A 104 -5.67 -10.92 17.27
C VAL A 104 -6.52 -11.88 18.12
N GLU A 105 -6.08 -13.15 18.20
CA GLU A 105 -6.62 -14.10 19.16
C GLU A 105 -6.24 -13.66 20.58
N GLN A 106 -7.23 -13.22 21.37
CA GLN A 106 -7.05 -13.04 22.80
C GLN A 106 -6.90 -14.41 23.48
N ASN A 107 -5.67 -14.78 23.84
CA ASN A 107 -5.37 -15.95 24.68
C ASN A 107 -5.66 -15.69 26.17
#